data_AF-A0AAV3AAZ1-F1
#
_entry.id   AF-A0AAV3AAZ1-F1
#
_cell.length_a   1.000
_cell.length_b   1.000
_cell.length_c   1.000
_cell.angle_alpha   90.00
_cell.angle_beta   90.00
_cell.angle_gamma   90.00
#
_symmetry.space_group_name_H-M   'P 1'
#
loop_
_entity.id
_entity.type
_entity.pdbx_description
1 polymer ?
#
loop_
_entity_poly.entity_id
_entity_poly.type
_entity_poly.pdbx_seq_one_letter_code
_entity_poly.pdbx_strand_id
1 'polypeptide(L)'
;MMEKGQVQGLCNFLILGLLLITLTSPINARYISALDPVTPCEAPLQWEGRVVIYDHNTGKNTRANVTYDAKQQRIRILEDRKTLVPCKRFFEYIFLYKESVMFQIEQVTKICVKNTLTAPWDPYDIPENSTYEDKYYIGGPGDQIIVQEWSDRKPARKYETWVGVYTDKDCYPVQETYTKNDSMTTSTRFFDLELGIKDPSVFTPPTSCQTALPLLMSDGC
;
A
#
# COMPACT_ATOMS: atom_id res chain seq x y z
N MET A 1 -66.50 -76.07 -15.61
CA MET A 1 -66.33 -77.16 -16.60
C MET A 1 -65.01 -76.89 -17.29
N MET A 2 -63.90 -77.16 -16.62
CA MET A 2 -63.02 -78.33 -16.87
C MET A 2 -62.75 -78.56 -18.37
N GLU A 3 -61.58 -78.12 -18.86
CA GLU A 3 -60.54 -79.02 -19.36
C GLU A 3 -59.22 -78.28 -19.69
N LYS A 4 -58.12 -78.82 -19.12
CA LYS A 4 -56.77 -79.11 -19.69
C LYS A 4 -56.21 -78.13 -20.73
N GLY A 5 -55.01 -77.53 -20.59
CA GLY A 5 -53.78 -78.04 -20.01
C GLY A 5 -52.97 -78.84 -21.05
N GLN A 6 -52.09 -78.19 -21.83
CA GLN A 6 -50.94 -78.88 -22.43
C GLN A 6 -49.78 -77.91 -22.70
N VAL A 7 -48.64 -78.30 -22.12
CA VAL A 7 -47.32 -77.67 -22.15
C VAL A 7 -46.55 -78.19 -23.37
N GLN A 8 -45.80 -77.33 -24.04
CA GLN A 8 -44.60 -77.74 -24.78
C GLN A 8 -43.57 -76.62 -24.76
N GLY A 9 -42.55 -76.82 -23.92
CA GLY A 9 -41.29 -76.10 -24.00
C GLY A 9 -40.39 -76.75 -25.05
N LEU A 10 -39.49 -75.95 -25.62
CA LEU A 10 -38.22 -76.41 -26.15
C LEU A 10 -37.13 -75.49 -25.61
N CYS A 11 -36.26 -76.13 -24.85
CA CYS A 11 -35.04 -75.63 -24.22
C CYS A 11 -33.87 -75.70 -25.23
N ASN A 12 -32.75 -75.07 -24.85
CA ASN A 12 -31.36 -75.19 -25.35
C ASN A 12 -30.86 -74.06 -26.29
N PHE A 13 -29.66 -73.49 -26.16
CA PHE A 13 -28.53 -73.70 -25.24
C PHE A 13 -27.68 -72.40 -25.17
N LEU A 14 -27.09 -72.20 -24.00
CA LEU A 14 -26.03 -71.26 -23.59
C LEU A 14 -24.95 -70.91 -24.63
N ILE A 15 -24.54 -69.63 -24.71
CA ILE A 15 -23.12 -69.21 -24.71
C ILE A 15 -22.95 -67.93 -23.87
N LEU A 16 -22.05 -68.01 -22.89
CA LEU A 16 -21.56 -66.94 -22.03
C LEU A 16 -20.77 -65.88 -22.83
N GLY A 17 -20.95 -64.61 -22.46
CA GLY A 17 -20.06 -63.52 -22.84
C GLY A 17 -20.11 -62.40 -21.80
N LEU A 18 -19.45 -62.60 -20.65
CA LEU A 18 -19.18 -61.56 -19.66
C LEU A 18 -18.18 -60.56 -20.27
N LEU A 19 -18.66 -59.39 -20.72
CA LEU A 19 -17.82 -58.25 -21.03
C LEU A 19 -17.54 -57.50 -19.71
N LEU A 20 -16.34 -57.69 -19.15
CA LEU A 20 -15.81 -56.82 -18.10
C LEU A 20 -15.56 -55.43 -18.69
N ILE A 21 -16.49 -54.49 -18.44
CA ILE A 21 -16.24 -53.07 -18.65
C ILE A 21 -15.41 -52.59 -17.47
N THR A 22 -14.09 -52.54 -17.63
CA THR A 22 -13.22 -51.82 -16.70
C THR A 22 -13.50 -50.32 -16.87
N LEU A 23 -14.28 -49.75 -15.97
CA LEU A 23 -14.37 -48.30 -15.75
C LEU A 23 -13.04 -47.80 -15.20
N THR A 24 -12.05 -47.60 -16.06
CA THR A 24 -10.91 -46.75 -15.72
C THR A 24 -11.37 -45.32 -15.93
N SER A 25 -11.97 -44.71 -14.91
CA SER A 25 -12.07 -43.25 -14.85
C SER A 25 -10.65 -42.70 -14.98
N PRO A 26 -10.31 -41.92 -16.01
CA PRO A 26 -9.11 -41.11 -15.93
C PRO A 26 -9.37 -40.15 -14.77
N ILE A 27 -8.59 -40.34 -13.70
CA ILE A 27 -8.45 -39.35 -12.63
C ILE A 27 -8.19 -38.05 -13.35
N ASN A 28 -9.18 -37.14 -13.31
CA ASN A 28 -8.99 -35.76 -13.74
C ASN A 28 -7.77 -35.26 -12.96
N ALA A 29 -6.65 -35.13 -13.68
CA ALA A 29 -5.46 -34.51 -13.15
C ALA A 29 -5.92 -33.15 -12.63
N ARG A 30 -5.71 -32.93 -11.32
CA ARG A 30 -5.96 -31.65 -10.70
C ARG A 30 -5.20 -30.61 -11.53
N TYR A 31 -5.94 -29.67 -12.12
CA TYR A 31 -5.36 -28.40 -12.50
C TYR A 31 -4.76 -27.81 -11.23
N ILE A 32 -3.45 -27.96 -11.04
CA ILE A 32 -2.70 -27.02 -10.24
C ILE A 32 -2.77 -25.75 -11.08
N SER A 33 -3.76 -24.91 -10.82
CA SER A 33 -3.63 -23.52 -11.22
C SER A 33 -2.38 -23.06 -10.49
N ALA A 34 -1.28 -22.83 -11.21
CA ALA A 34 -0.30 -21.88 -10.72
C ALA A 34 -1.12 -20.64 -10.38
N LEU A 35 -1.14 -20.25 -9.11
CA LEU A 35 -1.64 -18.93 -8.76
C LEU A 35 -0.83 -17.97 -9.63
N ASP A 36 -1.52 -17.22 -10.49
CA ASP A 36 -0.86 -16.15 -11.23
C ASP A 36 -0.05 -15.32 -10.23
N PRO A 37 1.21 -14.99 -10.54
CA PRO A 37 2.03 -14.23 -9.62
C PRO A 37 1.29 -12.94 -9.26
N VAL A 38 1.08 -12.72 -7.96
CA VAL A 38 0.44 -11.49 -7.49
C VAL A 38 1.33 -10.33 -7.92
N THR A 39 0.79 -9.43 -8.74
CA THR A 39 1.49 -8.23 -9.19
C THR A 39 1.08 -7.05 -8.31
N PRO A 40 2.01 -6.12 -8.01
CA PRO A 40 1.67 -4.85 -7.38
C PRO A 40 0.50 -4.14 -8.08
N CYS A 41 -0.36 -3.51 -7.30
CA CYS A 41 -1.38 -2.61 -7.83
C CYS A 41 -0.79 -1.21 -8.07
N GLU A 42 -1.47 -0.41 -8.89
CA GLU A 42 -1.06 0.97 -9.21
C GLU A 42 -1.64 1.96 -8.20
N ALA A 43 -0.78 2.59 -7.39
CA ALA A 43 -1.18 3.58 -6.40
C ALA A 43 -1.66 4.90 -7.06
N PRO A 44 -2.56 5.66 -6.41
CA PRO A 44 -3.04 6.93 -6.96
C PRO A 44 -1.93 7.98 -7.03
N LEU A 45 -1.72 8.53 -8.21
CA LEU A 45 -0.65 9.51 -8.48
C LEU A 45 -0.86 10.90 -7.85
N GLN A 46 -2.08 11.24 -7.45
CA GLN A 46 -2.43 12.53 -6.87
C GLN A 46 -3.53 12.38 -5.84
N TRP A 47 -3.31 12.90 -4.64
CA TRP A 47 -4.28 12.91 -3.55
C TRP A 47 -3.94 13.95 -2.48
N GLU A 48 -4.95 14.30 -1.70
CA GLU A 48 -4.86 15.06 -0.46
C GLU A 48 -5.30 14.18 0.70
N GLY A 49 -4.71 14.37 1.88
CA GLY A 49 -5.15 13.64 3.06
C GLY A 49 -4.36 13.98 4.30
N ARG A 50 -4.36 13.07 5.27
CA ARG A 50 -3.68 13.25 6.55
C ARG A 50 -2.73 12.10 6.83
N VAL A 51 -1.65 12.43 7.54
CA VAL A 51 -0.67 11.44 7.96
C VAL A 51 -0.34 11.55 9.44
N VAL A 52 0.08 10.42 10.02
CA VAL A 52 0.87 10.40 11.24
C VAL A 52 2.23 9.78 10.93
N ILE A 53 3.29 10.58 11.07
CA ILE A 53 4.68 10.15 10.92
C ILE A 53 5.22 9.86 12.32
N TYR A 54 5.66 8.63 12.55
CA TYR A 54 6.34 8.22 13.75
C TYR A 54 7.85 8.11 13.47
N ASP A 55 8.63 8.95 14.14
CA ASP A 55 10.10 8.88 14.10
C ASP A 55 10.58 8.01 15.27
N HIS A 56 11.14 6.86 14.94
CA HIS A 56 11.62 5.89 15.92
C HIS A 56 12.87 6.36 16.67
N ASN A 57 13.65 7.27 16.09
CA ASN A 57 14.84 7.81 16.76
C ASN A 57 14.46 8.74 17.91
N THR A 58 13.38 9.50 17.74
CA THR A 58 12.91 10.48 18.74
C THR A 58 11.70 10.01 19.54
N GLY A 59 11.03 8.94 19.12
CA GLY A 59 9.78 8.44 19.69
C GLY A 59 8.59 9.40 19.48
N LYS A 60 8.68 10.34 18.54
CA LYS A 60 7.68 11.39 18.33
C LYS A 60 6.70 11.01 17.23
N ASN A 61 5.44 11.38 17.43
CA ASN A 61 4.42 11.39 16.39
C ASN A 61 4.18 12.81 15.90
N THR A 62 4.41 13.05 14.61
CA THR A 62 4.01 14.27 13.91
C THR A 62 2.73 13.99 13.12
N ARG A 63 1.73 14.86 13.27
CA ARG A 63 0.47 14.80 12.53
C ARG A 63 0.47 15.93 11.52
N ALA A 64 0.05 15.67 10.30
CA ALA A 64 0.09 16.67 9.25
C ALA A 64 -0.98 16.42 8.18
N ASN A 65 -1.41 17.48 7.51
CA ASN A 65 -2.09 17.41 6.23
C ASN A 65 -1.06 17.30 5.11
N VAL A 66 -1.33 16.44 4.13
CA VAL A 66 -0.44 16.17 3.00
C VAL A 66 -1.17 16.41 1.68
N THR A 67 -0.48 17.08 0.75
CA THR A 67 -0.87 17.16 -0.66
C THR A 67 0.23 16.48 -1.46
N TYR A 68 -0.11 15.38 -2.13
CA TYR A 68 0.83 14.53 -2.85
C TYR A 68 0.58 14.61 -4.37
N ASP A 69 1.64 14.86 -5.14
CA ASP A 69 1.58 14.98 -6.59
C ASP A 69 2.77 14.27 -7.25
N ALA A 70 2.61 12.98 -7.54
CA ALA A 70 3.63 12.16 -8.20
C ALA A 70 3.93 12.64 -9.63
N LYS A 71 2.91 13.14 -10.35
CA LYS A 71 3.05 13.60 -11.74
C LYS A 71 4.03 14.78 -11.85
N GLN A 72 4.06 15.63 -10.83
CA GLN A 72 4.98 16.77 -10.75
C GLN A 72 6.15 16.55 -9.78
N GLN A 73 6.25 15.38 -9.14
CA GLN A 73 7.26 15.03 -8.14
C GLN A 73 7.36 16.11 -7.06
N ARG A 74 6.23 16.38 -6.41
CA ARG A 74 6.14 17.38 -5.36
C ARG A 74 5.20 16.92 -4.27
N ILE A 75 5.53 17.31 -3.04
CA ILE A 75 4.75 16.99 -1.86
C ILE A 75 4.75 18.20 -0.93
N ARG A 76 3.59 18.51 -0.37
CA ARG A 76 3.42 19.55 0.65
C ARG A 76 2.95 18.89 1.93
N ILE A 77 3.59 19.22 3.04
CA ILE A 77 3.29 18.69 4.38
C ILE A 77 3.05 19.88 5.31
N LEU A 78 1.86 19.99 5.88
CA LEU A 78 1.50 21.02 6.86
C LEU A 78 1.24 20.37 8.21
N GLU A 79 2.12 20.62 9.18
CA GLU A 79 1.96 20.07 10.52
C GLU A 79 0.71 20.60 11.21
N ASP A 80 0.02 19.71 11.93
CA ASP A 80 -1.14 20.07 12.75
C ASP A 80 -0.70 20.89 13.97
N ARG A 81 -1.14 22.15 14.03
CA ARG A 81 -0.91 23.01 15.18
C ARG A 81 -1.75 22.55 16.37
N LYS A 82 -1.10 22.00 17.39
CA LYS A 82 -1.73 21.70 18.69
C LYS A 82 -1.47 22.84 19.66
N THR A 83 -2.54 23.51 20.10
CA THR A 83 -2.49 24.65 21.04
C THR A 83 -1.88 24.31 22.40
N LEU A 84 -1.86 23.04 22.79
CA LEU A 84 -1.42 22.57 24.11
C LEU A 84 0.01 22.00 24.14
N VAL A 85 0.81 22.15 23.06
CA VAL A 85 2.21 21.72 23.06
C VAL A 85 3.10 22.93 23.36
N PRO A 86 3.56 23.12 24.62
CA PRO A 86 4.38 24.26 24.97
C PRO A 86 5.71 24.22 24.21
N CYS A 87 6.16 25.40 23.79
CA CYS A 87 7.45 25.62 23.15
C CYS A 87 7.75 24.77 21.90
N LYS A 88 6.72 24.43 21.09
CA LYS A 88 6.89 23.80 19.79
C LYS A 88 6.52 24.77 18.65
N ARG A 89 7.46 24.96 17.71
CA ARG A 89 7.20 25.55 16.40
C ARG A 89 6.54 24.52 15.49
N PHE A 90 5.64 24.99 14.64
CA PHE A 90 4.96 24.15 13.66
C PHE A 90 5.33 24.63 12.27
N PHE A 91 5.58 23.69 11.37
CA PHE A 91 6.11 24.00 10.06
C PHE A 91 5.17 23.56 8.94
N GLU A 92 5.32 24.25 7.83
CA GLU A 92 4.88 23.84 6.51
C GLU A 92 6.14 23.49 5.70
N TYR A 93 6.11 22.34 5.03
CA TYR A 93 7.17 21.88 4.16
C TYR A 93 6.64 21.78 2.74
N ILE A 94 7.38 22.33 1.78
CA ILE A 94 7.08 22.19 0.35
C ILE A 94 8.32 21.60 -0.32
N PHE A 95 8.19 20.38 -0.82
CA PHE A 95 9.24 19.66 -1.54
C PHE A 95 8.95 19.73 -3.03
N LEU A 96 9.89 20.29 -3.80
CA LEU A 96 9.81 20.39 -5.26
C LEU A 96 11.01 19.63 -5.86
N TYR A 97 10.84 18.34 -6.14
CA TYR A 97 11.97 17.48 -6.55
C TYR A 97 12.47 17.81 -7.95
N LYS A 98 11.60 18.25 -8.88
CA LYS A 98 12.02 18.71 -10.22
C LYS A 98 12.94 19.94 -10.17
N GLU A 99 12.86 20.72 -9.10
CA GLU A 99 13.68 21.90 -8.87
C GLU A 99 14.80 21.64 -7.85
N SER A 100 14.87 20.42 -7.28
CA SER A 100 15.81 20.02 -6.24
C SER A 100 15.83 20.94 -5.01
N VAL A 101 14.66 21.47 -4.61
CA VAL A 101 14.53 22.38 -3.47
C VAL A 101 13.42 21.96 -2.50
N MET A 102 13.65 22.23 -1.23
CA MET A 102 12.65 22.13 -0.17
C MET A 102 12.58 23.45 0.59
N PHE A 103 11.35 23.88 0.88
CA PHE A 103 11.08 25.03 1.72
C PHE A 103 10.53 24.56 3.06
N GLN A 104 11.13 25.03 4.16
CA GLN A 104 10.59 24.89 5.52
C GLN A 104 10.10 26.27 5.96
N ILE A 105 8.81 26.39 6.25
CA ILE A 105 8.14 27.65 6.56
C ILE A 105 7.55 27.54 7.97
N GLU A 106 7.93 28.43 8.87
CA GLU A 106 7.32 28.48 10.20
C GLU A 106 5.91 29.08 10.10
N GLN A 107 4.91 28.37 10.62
CA GLN A 107 3.52 28.66 10.31
C GLN A 107 3.01 30.02 10.85
N VAL A 108 3.59 30.55 11.93
CA VAL A 108 3.14 31.79 12.58
C VAL A 108 3.84 33.03 12.03
N THR A 109 5.16 33.05 12.09
CA THR A 109 6.06 34.12 11.66
C THR A 109 6.27 34.16 10.15
N LYS A 110 5.97 33.06 9.45
CA LYS A 110 6.20 32.89 8.01
C LYS A 110 7.67 33.02 7.60
N ILE A 111 8.60 32.91 8.55
CA ILE A 111 10.02 32.80 8.25
C ILE A 111 10.23 31.54 7.43
N CYS A 112 10.97 31.67 6.33
CA CYS A 112 11.21 30.59 5.39
C CYS A 112 12.69 30.24 5.33
N VAL A 113 12.96 28.94 5.26
CA VAL A 113 14.27 28.36 4.97
C VAL A 113 14.16 27.65 3.63
N LYS A 114 15.21 27.77 2.80
CA LYS A 114 15.33 27.06 1.52
C LYS A 114 16.53 26.12 1.60
N ASN A 115 16.29 24.84 1.37
CA ASN A 115 17.30 23.79 1.37
C ASN A 115 17.35 23.08 0.02
N THR A 116 18.53 22.57 -0.33
CA THR A 116 18.70 21.69 -1.48
C THR A 116 18.21 20.28 -1.12
N LEU A 117 17.39 19.69 -1.99
CA LEU A 117 17.04 18.28 -1.91
C LEU A 117 18.14 17.43 -2.58
N THR A 118 18.72 16.52 -1.80
CA THR A 118 19.76 15.59 -2.27
C THR A 118 19.23 14.18 -2.50
N ALA A 119 18.18 13.79 -1.78
CA ALA A 119 17.50 12.51 -1.98
C ALA A 119 16.68 12.55 -3.28
N PRO A 120 16.63 11.44 -4.04
CA PRO A 120 15.75 11.33 -5.20
C PRO A 120 14.28 11.33 -4.78
N TRP A 121 13.40 11.55 -5.75
CA TRP A 121 11.97 11.34 -5.59
C TRP A 121 11.69 9.87 -5.28
N ASP A 122 10.94 9.61 -4.20
CA ASP A 122 10.46 8.29 -3.80
C ASP A 122 8.92 8.37 -3.74
N PRO A 123 8.20 7.75 -4.70
CA PRO A 123 6.74 7.78 -4.72
C PRO A 123 6.12 6.94 -3.60
N TYR A 124 4.91 7.30 -3.18
CA TYR A 124 4.07 6.44 -2.34
C TYR A 124 3.35 5.43 -3.24
N ASP A 125 4.11 4.48 -3.76
CA ASP A 125 3.64 3.35 -4.55
C ASP A 125 4.28 2.03 -4.09
N ILE A 126 3.95 0.95 -4.80
CA ILE A 126 4.60 -0.34 -4.64
C ILE A 126 5.53 -0.53 -5.85
N PRO A 127 6.87 -0.54 -5.66
CA PRO A 127 7.79 -0.82 -6.76
C PRO A 127 7.48 -2.17 -7.44
N GLU A 128 7.55 -2.23 -8.77
CA GLU A 128 7.22 -3.44 -9.56
C GLU A 128 8.01 -4.69 -9.13
N ASN A 129 9.22 -4.52 -8.58
CA ASN A 129 10.09 -5.59 -8.12
C ASN A 129 9.95 -5.91 -6.62
N SER A 130 8.87 -5.46 -5.99
CA SER A 130 8.56 -5.75 -4.60
C SER A 130 8.20 -7.22 -4.39
N THR A 131 8.47 -7.72 -3.18
CA THR A 131 8.05 -9.04 -2.74
C THR A 131 6.68 -8.93 -2.07
N TYR A 132 5.71 -9.70 -2.55
CA TYR A 132 4.43 -9.89 -1.87
C TYR A 132 4.65 -10.64 -0.55
N GLU A 133 4.13 -10.10 0.56
CA GLU A 133 4.28 -10.70 1.88
C GLU A 133 2.98 -11.33 2.38
N ASP A 134 1.88 -10.57 2.40
CA ASP A 134 0.61 -11.05 2.95
C ASP A 134 -0.60 -10.26 2.42
N LYS A 135 -1.80 -10.80 2.66
CA LYS A 135 -3.08 -10.15 2.42
C LYS A 135 -4.02 -10.43 3.58
N TYR A 136 -4.50 -9.37 4.21
CA TYR A 136 -5.26 -9.48 5.45
C TYR A 136 -6.38 -8.44 5.55
N TYR A 137 -7.27 -8.65 6.53
CA TYR A 137 -8.35 -7.73 6.85
C TYR A 137 -7.93 -6.80 7.99
N ILE A 138 -8.19 -5.51 7.84
CA ILE A 138 -8.18 -4.55 8.94
C ILE A 138 -9.63 -4.31 9.35
N GLY A 139 -9.97 -4.53 10.62
CA GLY A 139 -11.34 -4.39 11.15
C GLY A 139 -11.94 -5.73 11.56
N GLY A 140 -13.26 -5.78 11.64
CA GLY A 140 -14.02 -6.98 12.04
C GLY A 140 -15.22 -7.24 11.14
N PRO A 141 -15.96 -8.35 11.35
CA PRO A 141 -17.10 -8.69 10.51
C PRO A 141 -18.13 -7.55 10.43
N GLY A 142 -18.46 -7.12 9.22
CA GLY A 142 -19.39 -6.01 8.96
C GLY A 142 -18.75 -4.64 8.78
N ASP A 143 -17.50 -4.45 9.20
CA ASP A 143 -16.72 -3.23 8.99
C ASP A 143 -15.22 -3.58 8.90
N GLN A 144 -14.78 -3.90 7.68
CA GLN A 144 -13.42 -4.32 7.41
C GLN A 144 -12.99 -3.92 6.00
N ILE A 145 -11.70 -3.68 5.84
CA ILE A 145 -11.05 -3.43 4.56
C ILE A 145 -9.99 -4.51 4.31
N ILE A 146 -9.80 -4.87 3.04
CA ILE A 146 -8.77 -5.81 2.62
C ILE A 146 -7.54 -5.01 2.20
N VAL A 147 -6.38 -5.38 2.70
CA VAL A 147 -5.09 -4.78 2.35
C VAL A 147 -4.09 -5.85 1.95
N GLN A 148 -3.08 -5.44 1.20
CA GLN A 148 -1.91 -6.23 0.84
C GLN A 148 -0.67 -5.60 1.44
N GLU A 149 0.29 -6.43 1.82
CA GLU A 149 1.60 -6.02 2.33
C GLU A 149 2.70 -6.44 1.36
N TRP A 150 3.57 -5.48 1.06
CA TRP A 150 4.67 -5.59 0.11
C TRP A 150 5.96 -5.12 0.76
N SER A 151 7.10 -5.67 0.33
CA SER A 151 8.41 -5.30 0.87
C SER A 151 9.50 -5.26 -0.20
N ASP A 152 10.65 -4.67 0.13
CA ASP A 152 11.87 -4.76 -0.69
C ASP A 152 12.71 -6.03 -0.38
N ARG A 153 12.13 -6.99 0.36
CA ARG A 153 12.81 -8.22 0.78
C ARG A 153 13.36 -8.96 -0.43
N LYS A 154 14.59 -9.46 -0.28
CA LYS A 154 15.24 -10.33 -1.26
C LYS A 154 15.80 -11.55 -0.55
N PRO A 155 15.85 -12.74 -1.18
CA PRO A 155 16.39 -13.94 -0.55
C PRO A 155 17.80 -13.78 0.04
N ALA A 156 18.60 -12.88 -0.52
CA ALA A 156 19.98 -12.60 -0.07
C ALA A 156 20.09 -11.53 1.04
N ARG A 157 18.99 -10.90 1.48
CA ARG A 157 18.98 -9.90 2.56
C ARG A 157 18.26 -10.46 3.77
N LYS A 158 18.82 -10.23 4.96
CA LYS A 158 18.27 -10.73 6.23
C LYS A 158 17.07 -9.92 6.72
N TYR A 159 17.00 -8.64 6.36
CA TYR A 159 15.96 -7.71 6.81
C TYR A 159 15.54 -6.77 5.68
N GLU A 160 14.29 -6.34 5.74
CA GLU A 160 13.64 -5.40 4.82
C GLU A 160 14.06 -3.96 5.17
N THR A 161 14.23 -3.12 4.15
CA THR A 161 14.44 -1.68 4.31
C THR A 161 13.20 -0.86 4.03
N TRP A 162 12.20 -1.46 3.35
CA TRP A 162 10.88 -0.88 3.10
C TRP A 162 9.80 -1.94 3.23
N VAL A 163 8.70 -1.59 3.90
CA VAL A 163 7.45 -2.35 3.94
C VAL A 163 6.29 -1.39 3.72
N GLY A 164 5.46 -1.69 2.73
CA GLY A 164 4.28 -0.90 2.35
C GLY A 164 2.99 -1.72 2.47
N VAL A 165 1.97 -1.12 3.05
CA VAL A 165 0.62 -1.69 3.18
C VAL A 165 -0.34 -0.83 2.36
N TYR A 166 -1.01 -1.45 1.40
CA TYR A 166 -1.89 -0.80 0.43
C TYR A 166 -3.25 -1.49 0.38
N THR A 167 -4.32 -0.74 0.09
CA THR A 167 -5.65 -1.34 -0.04
C THR A 167 -5.73 -2.24 -1.27
N ASP A 168 -6.35 -3.42 -1.12
CA ASP A 168 -6.40 -4.45 -2.19
C ASP A 168 -7.20 -3.99 -3.41
N LYS A 169 -8.27 -3.22 -3.18
CA LYS A 169 -9.23 -2.83 -4.22
C LYS A 169 -8.76 -1.64 -5.06
N ASP A 170 -8.31 -0.58 -4.37
CA ASP A 170 -8.09 0.73 -4.98
C ASP A 170 -6.65 1.25 -4.76
N CYS A 171 -5.76 0.41 -4.22
CA CYS A 171 -4.33 0.68 -4.05
C CYS A 171 -3.98 1.97 -3.29
N TYR A 172 -4.81 2.36 -2.31
CA TYR A 172 -4.48 3.51 -1.46
C TYR A 172 -3.41 3.11 -0.44
N PRO A 173 -2.41 3.97 -0.18
CA PRO A 173 -1.45 3.73 0.89
C PRO A 173 -2.19 3.75 2.24
N VAL A 174 -1.89 2.78 3.10
CA VAL A 174 -2.41 2.68 4.47
C VAL A 174 -1.30 2.94 5.47
N GLN A 175 -0.15 2.28 5.26
CA GLN A 175 1.03 2.43 6.09
C GLN A 175 2.29 2.16 5.29
N GLU A 176 3.35 2.91 5.58
CA GLU A 176 4.69 2.59 5.13
C GLU A 176 5.67 2.63 6.29
N THR A 177 6.69 1.77 6.21
CA THR A 177 7.76 1.68 7.19
C THR A 177 9.10 1.61 6.47
N TYR A 178 10.02 2.47 6.90
CA TYR A 178 11.40 2.45 6.45
C TYR A 178 12.31 2.01 7.59
N THR A 179 13.29 1.17 7.24
CA THR A 179 14.28 0.62 8.17
C THR A 179 15.67 0.91 7.63
N LYS A 180 16.59 1.27 8.53
CA LYS A 180 18.00 1.48 8.21
C LYS A 180 18.85 0.78 9.26
N ASN A 181 19.79 -0.06 8.82
CA ASN A 181 20.66 -0.85 9.69
C ASN A 181 19.86 -1.63 10.74
N ASP A 182 18.80 -2.31 10.31
CA ASP A 182 17.94 -3.16 11.14
C ASP A 182 17.16 -2.41 12.23
N SER A 183 17.21 -1.08 12.22
CA SER A 183 16.43 -0.21 13.11
C SER A 183 15.39 0.54 12.29
N MET A 184 14.13 0.44 12.72
CA MET A 184 13.04 1.19 12.10
C MET A 184 13.37 2.68 12.22
N THR A 185 13.31 3.42 11.11
CA THR A 185 13.63 4.85 11.11
C THR A 185 12.34 5.66 11.20
N THR A 186 11.40 5.37 10.30
CA THR A 186 10.13 6.08 10.22
C THR A 186 9.01 5.13 9.86
N SER A 187 7.84 5.34 10.47
CA SER A 187 6.60 4.70 10.08
C SER A 187 5.54 5.77 9.82
N THR A 188 4.95 5.77 8.63
CA THR A 188 3.94 6.74 8.21
C THR A 188 2.61 6.03 8.04
N ARG A 189 1.55 6.56 8.64
CA ARG A 189 0.17 6.09 8.46
C ARG A 189 -0.62 7.14 7.71
N PHE A 190 -1.41 6.70 6.74
CA PHE A 190 -2.19 7.56 5.84
C PHE A 190 -3.69 7.36 6.10
N PHE A 191 -4.46 8.44 6.10
CA PHE A 191 -5.91 8.42 6.32
C PHE A 191 -6.59 9.66 5.75
N ASP A 192 -7.91 9.58 5.56
CA ASP A 192 -8.74 10.61 4.93
C ASP A 192 -8.22 11.04 3.55
N LEU A 193 -7.82 10.06 2.75
CA LEU A 193 -7.30 10.28 1.41
C LEU A 193 -8.45 10.62 0.45
N GLU A 194 -8.30 11.73 -0.26
CA GLU A 194 -9.18 12.16 -1.35
C GLU A 194 -8.36 12.31 -2.63
N LEU A 195 -8.85 11.76 -3.74
CA LEU A 195 -8.13 11.82 -5.02
C LEU A 195 -8.06 13.25 -5.57
N GLY A 196 -6.96 13.51 -6.26
CA GLY A 196 -6.72 14.80 -6.89
C GLY A 196 -6.18 15.85 -5.92
N ILE A 197 -6.10 17.08 -6.42
CA ILE A 197 -5.57 18.24 -5.68
C ILE A 197 -6.59 19.35 -5.86
N LYS A 198 -7.17 19.82 -4.75
CA LYS A 198 -8.23 20.83 -4.74
C LYS A 198 -7.67 22.21 -5.05
N ASP A 199 -6.52 22.54 -4.47
CA ASP A 199 -5.84 23.81 -4.64
C ASP A 199 -4.36 23.61 -4.98
N PRO A 200 -3.96 23.69 -6.26
CA PRO A 200 -2.56 23.56 -6.66
C PRO A 200 -1.65 24.67 -6.13
N SER A 201 -2.20 25.79 -5.65
CA SER A 201 -1.41 26.92 -5.15
C SER A 201 -0.64 26.60 -3.86
N VAL A 202 -1.02 25.53 -3.14
CA VAL A 202 -0.31 25.05 -1.94
C VAL A 202 1.15 24.67 -2.21
N PHE A 203 1.53 24.41 -3.46
CA PHE A 203 2.91 24.16 -3.86
C PHE A 203 3.70 25.43 -4.19
N THR A 204 3.05 26.60 -4.21
CA THR A 204 3.71 27.88 -4.47
C THR A 204 4.21 28.44 -3.14
N PRO A 205 5.54 28.53 -2.92
CA PRO A 205 6.07 29.06 -1.68
C PRO A 205 5.69 30.55 -1.50
N PRO A 206 5.48 31.01 -0.25
CA PRO A 206 5.15 32.40 0.03
C PRO A 206 6.29 33.35 -0.35
N THR A 207 5.99 34.64 -0.49
CA THR A 207 6.97 35.68 -0.85
C THR A 207 8.15 35.75 0.13
N SER A 208 7.96 35.38 1.40
CA SER A 208 9.04 35.29 2.38
C SER A 208 10.16 34.31 1.99
N CYS A 209 9.87 33.31 1.15
CA CYS A 209 10.88 32.37 0.63
C CYS A 209 11.79 32.96 -0.46
N GLN A 210 11.51 34.18 -0.95
CA GLN A 210 12.44 34.88 -1.85
C GLN A 210 13.70 35.34 -1.11
N THR A 211 13.58 35.61 0.20
CA THR A 211 14.69 35.94 1.11
C THR A 211 14.89 34.85 2.14
N ALA A 212 14.87 33.58 1.69
CA ALA A 212 14.94 32.44 2.59
C ALA A 212 16.29 32.32 3.29
N LEU A 213 16.25 31.83 4.53
CA LEU A 213 17.44 31.52 5.32
C LEU A 213 18.09 30.21 4.82
N PRO A 214 19.41 30.03 5.04
CA PRO A 214 20.14 28.85 4.57
C PRO A 214 20.14 27.67 5.56
N LEU A 215 19.72 27.87 6.82
CA LEU A 215 19.79 26.87 7.89
C LEU A 215 18.40 26.48 8.38
N LEU A 216 18.19 25.17 8.57
CA LEU A 216 16.92 24.62 9.08
C LEU A 216 16.59 25.18 10.47
N MET A 217 15.32 25.44 10.69
CA MET A 217 14.80 25.87 11.99
C MET A 217 14.58 24.65 12.89
N SER A 218 14.91 24.80 14.17
CA SER A 218 14.60 23.82 15.19
C SER A 218 13.12 23.90 15.62
N ASP A 219 12.56 22.75 16.00
CA ASP A 219 11.20 22.65 16.55
C ASP A 219 11.02 23.37 17.89
N GLY A 220 12.11 23.61 18.62
CA GLY A 220 12.09 24.35 19.88
C GLY A 220 11.96 25.85 19.67
N CYS A 221 11.43 26.55 20.66
CA CYS A 221 11.47 28.01 20.72
C CYS A 221 12.90 28.55 20.86
#